data_AF-A0A0E0CTG3-F1
#
_entry.id   AF-A0A0E0CTG3-F1
#
_cell.length_a   1.000
_cell.length_b   1.000
_cell.length_c   1.000
_cell.angle_alpha   90.00
_cell.angle_beta   90.00
_cell.angle_gamma   90.00
#
_symmetry.space_group_name_H-M   'P 1'
#
loop_
_entity.id
_entity.type
_entity.pdbx_description
1 polymer ?
#
loop_
_entity_poly.entity_id
_entity_poly.type
_entity_poly.pdbx_seq_one_letter_code
_entity_poly.pdbx_strand_id
1 'polypeptide(L)'
;MRCVCCDITTSVIVWMYAPGNSIGLTIPPSMSMSMALSLRFAAAPRAVASFRASSASSPALDSGRRPQNVPGDFFVGGVQEGGRKSRRGRAAHLRRDHRTKALQALLSCPTASIHTEKPAKDILQVQNMFPLPIDTHLLPGVYHCGYHSEDSFGATSYLITHPDGNILVDSPRYTTKLANNIEELGGARYMFLTHKDDVADHRKWAERLKCERIIHSGDVERATVDVERKLTGNGPWNIGADFKLIHTPGHTQGSVCLFYKPVKALFTGDHVAKSEESDDLYLFLIELATGQHEKIVEVRLRVS
;
A
#
# COMPACT_ATOMS: atom_id res chain seq x y z
N MET A 1 -15.08 13.66 6.13
CA MET A 1 -15.25 13.29 4.71
C MET A 1 -13.95 12.59 4.33
N ARG A 2 -13.91 11.26 4.40
CA ARG A 2 -12.70 10.46 4.16
C ARG A 2 -13.07 9.44 3.09
N CYS A 3 -12.46 9.55 1.92
CA CYS A 3 -12.47 8.51 0.91
C CYS A 3 -11.19 7.70 1.16
N VAL A 4 -11.28 6.38 1.24
CA VAL A 4 -10.13 5.50 1.53
C VAL A 4 -9.01 5.66 0.49
N CYS A 5 -9.33 6.12 -0.72
CA CYS A 5 -8.33 6.48 -1.74
C CYS A 5 -7.72 7.90 -1.59
N CYS A 6 -8.18 8.72 -0.64
CA CYS A 6 -7.70 10.09 -0.42
C CYS A 6 -6.85 10.27 0.85
N ASP A 7 -6.81 9.29 1.76
CA ASP A 7 -5.91 9.32 2.92
C ASP A 7 -4.56 8.68 2.52
N ILE A 8 -3.69 9.49 1.92
CA ILE A 8 -2.41 9.13 1.26
C ILE A 8 -1.29 8.74 2.27
N THR A 9 -1.59 8.48 3.55
CA THR A 9 -0.57 8.55 4.61
C THR A 9 -0.19 7.22 5.27
N THR A 10 -0.62 6.06 4.79
CA THR A 10 -0.58 4.85 5.63
C THR A 10 0.81 4.18 5.79
N SER A 11 1.81 4.48 4.95
CA SER A 11 3.06 3.68 4.93
C SER A 11 4.37 4.46 5.10
N VAL A 12 4.30 5.77 5.40
CA VAL A 12 5.49 6.58 5.75
C VAL A 12 5.32 7.16 7.14
N ILE A 13 6.15 6.70 8.08
CA ILE A 13 6.21 7.25 9.42
C ILE A 13 7.33 8.29 9.46
N VAL A 14 6.96 9.53 9.75
CA VAL A 14 7.93 10.62 9.99
C VAL A 14 8.22 10.67 11.48
N TRP A 15 9.47 10.44 11.87
CA TRP A 15 9.88 10.61 13.26
C TRP A 15 10.12 12.10 13.56
N MET A 16 9.13 12.77 14.16
CA MET A 16 9.32 14.08 14.77
C MET A 16 9.99 13.88 16.13
N TYR A 17 11.30 14.10 16.20
CA TYR A 17 12.04 13.98 17.46
C TYR A 17 11.74 15.19 18.36
N ALA A 18 11.00 14.98 19.46
CA ALA A 18 11.01 15.88 20.61
C ALA A 18 12.10 15.38 21.58
N PRO A 19 13.10 16.19 21.93
CA PRO A 19 14.16 15.76 22.84
C PRO A 19 13.60 15.59 24.26
N GLY A 20 13.64 14.35 24.77
CA GLY A 20 13.48 14.05 26.19
C GLY A 20 12.12 13.48 26.61
N ASN A 21 11.90 12.18 26.37
CA ASN A 21 11.23 11.31 27.33
C ASN A 21 11.39 9.83 26.94
N SER A 22 12.03 9.07 27.82
CA SER A 22 12.14 7.62 27.76
C SER A 22 10.79 6.98 28.12
N ILE A 23 10.20 6.22 27.19
CA ILE A 23 9.01 5.41 27.47
C ILE A 23 9.49 4.01 27.87
N GLY A 24 9.37 3.68 29.16
CA GLY A 24 9.62 2.33 29.67
C GLY A 24 8.47 1.39 29.34
N LEU A 25 8.78 0.22 28.76
CA LEU A 25 7.84 -0.88 28.64
C LEU A 25 7.72 -1.61 29.99
N THR A 26 6.54 -1.60 30.60
CA THR A 26 6.18 -2.54 31.68
C THR A 26 5.33 -3.67 31.10
N ILE A 27 5.86 -4.90 31.14
CA ILE A 27 5.17 -6.14 30.79
C ILE A 27 4.58 -6.74 32.08
N PRO A 28 3.26 -6.98 32.19
CA PRO A 28 2.69 -7.66 33.35
C PRO A 28 2.84 -9.20 33.23
N PRO A 29 2.93 -9.93 34.37
CA PRO A 29 3.20 -11.37 34.36
C PRO A 29 1.96 -12.22 34.09
N SER A 30 2.24 -13.43 33.60
CA SER A 30 1.34 -14.54 33.24
C SER A 30 0.28 -14.91 34.29
N MET A 31 -0.92 -15.30 33.82
CA MET A 31 -1.81 -16.19 34.57
C MET A 31 -2.25 -17.38 33.69
N SER A 32 -1.99 -18.56 34.23
CA SER A 32 -2.49 -19.87 33.82
C SER A 32 -3.98 -19.99 34.14
N MET A 33 -4.77 -20.61 33.26
CA MET A 33 -5.78 -21.61 33.66
C MET A 33 -6.29 -22.42 32.46
N SER A 34 -6.43 -23.72 32.71
CA SER A 34 -6.92 -24.79 31.85
C SER A 34 -8.44 -24.73 31.65
N MET A 35 -8.92 -25.01 30.43
CA MET A 35 -10.08 -25.91 30.26
C MET A 35 -10.23 -26.36 28.79
N ALA A 36 -10.37 -27.66 28.62
CA ALA A 36 -10.65 -28.34 27.36
C ALA A 36 -12.12 -28.20 26.95
N LEU A 37 -12.38 -28.12 25.64
CA LEU A 37 -13.57 -28.78 25.07
C LEU A 37 -13.34 -29.10 23.59
N SER A 38 -13.37 -30.41 23.30
CA SER A 38 -13.43 -31.00 21.95
C SER A 38 -14.74 -30.65 21.26
N LEU A 39 -14.71 -30.51 19.93
CA LEU A 39 -15.71 -31.08 19.02
C LEU A 39 -15.19 -31.06 17.57
N ARG A 40 -15.07 -32.24 16.99
CA ARG A 40 -14.95 -32.48 15.54
C ARG A 40 -16.35 -32.32 14.92
N PHE A 41 -16.47 -31.92 13.66
CA PHE A 41 -17.21 -32.69 12.65
C PHE A 41 -16.94 -32.22 11.21
N ALA A 42 -17.16 -33.17 10.32
CA ALA A 42 -16.80 -33.34 8.92
C ALA A 42 -17.30 -32.29 7.91
N ALA A 43 -16.55 -32.22 6.81
CA ALA A 43 -16.93 -31.60 5.55
C ALA A 43 -17.82 -32.52 4.69
N ALA A 44 -18.69 -31.92 3.88
CA ALA A 44 -19.17 -32.48 2.61
C ALA A 44 -19.67 -31.34 1.68
N PRO A 45 -19.53 -31.46 0.33
CA PRO A 45 -19.79 -30.39 -0.62
C PRO A 45 -21.21 -30.47 -1.24
N ARG A 46 -21.74 -29.36 -1.76
CA ARG A 46 -22.92 -29.39 -2.65
C ARG A 46 -22.88 -28.38 -3.80
N ALA A 47 -22.82 -28.97 -5.00
CA ALA A 47 -23.70 -28.80 -6.17
C ALA A 47 -23.94 -27.42 -6.81
N VAL A 48 -23.65 -27.42 -8.11
CA VAL A 48 -23.98 -26.46 -9.16
C VAL A 48 -25.48 -26.49 -9.47
N ALA A 49 -26.09 -25.32 -9.69
CA ALA A 49 -27.38 -25.21 -10.36
C ALA A 49 -27.37 -24.06 -11.38
N SER A 50 -27.70 -24.39 -12.63
CA SER A 50 -27.92 -23.43 -13.71
C SER A 50 -29.28 -22.76 -13.58
N PHE A 51 -29.41 -21.49 -13.99
CA PHE A 51 -30.70 -20.90 -14.30
C PHE A 51 -30.69 -20.22 -15.68
N ARG A 52 -31.72 -20.58 -16.46
CA ARG A 52 -32.06 -20.01 -17.78
C ARG A 52 -32.78 -18.67 -17.63
N ALA A 53 -32.63 -17.87 -18.68
CA ALA A 53 -33.20 -16.54 -18.88
C ALA A 53 -34.74 -16.52 -18.96
N SER A 54 -35.31 -15.41 -18.49
CA SER A 54 -36.64 -14.94 -18.88
C SER A 54 -36.60 -13.43 -19.15
N SER A 55 -37.25 -13.05 -20.24
CA SER A 55 -37.33 -11.71 -20.82
C SER A 55 -38.51 -10.92 -20.24
N ALA A 56 -38.28 -9.69 -19.80
CA ALA A 56 -39.31 -8.63 -19.80
C ALA A 56 -38.65 -7.24 -19.82
N SER A 57 -39.33 -6.34 -20.52
CA SER A 57 -39.02 -4.98 -20.99
C SER A 57 -38.36 -4.00 -20.01
N SER A 58 -37.41 -3.20 -20.54
CA SER A 58 -36.73 -2.06 -19.91
C SER A 58 -37.66 -0.97 -19.34
N PRO A 59 -37.15 -0.24 -18.33
CA PRO A 59 -36.85 1.16 -18.56
C PRO A 59 -35.44 1.53 -18.07
N ALA A 60 -34.72 2.30 -18.89
CA ALA A 60 -33.50 3.08 -18.60
C ALA A 60 -32.31 2.33 -17.95
N LEU A 61 -31.16 2.40 -18.62
CA LEU A 61 -29.83 2.01 -18.15
C LEU A 61 -29.55 2.54 -16.73
N ASP A 62 -29.80 1.72 -15.71
CA ASP A 62 -29.31 1.96 -14.36
C ASP A 62 -27.80 1.72 -14.39
N SER A 63 -27.07 2.81 -14.64
CA SER A 63 -25.62 2.92 -14.59
C SER A 63 -25.08 2.17 -13.39
N GLY A 64 -23.96 1.44 -13.51
CA GLY A 64 -23.34 0.62 -12.44
C GLY A 64 -22.91 1.34 -11.15
N ARG A 65 -23.52 2.49 -10.84
CA ARG A 65 -23.50 3.24 -9.60
C ARG A 65 -24.06 2.42 -8.44
N ARG A 66 -23.40 2.53 -7.28
CA ARG A 66 -23.93 2.05 -6.00
C ARG A 66 -25.06 2.95 -5.48
N PRO A 67 -26.02 2.40 -4.69
CA PRO A 67 -27.10 3.16 -4.08
C PRO A 67 -26.65 4.31 -3.16
N GLN A 68 -25.42 4.24 -2.64
CA GLN A 68 -24.85 5.27 -1.76
C GLN A 68 -24.21 6.44 -2.53
N ASN A 69 -24.12 6.36 -3.86
CA ASN A 69 -23.62 7.46 -4.67
C ASN A 69 -24.59 8.64 -4.57
N VAL A 70 -24.05 9.83 -4.42
CA VAL A 70 -24.81 11.09 -4.52
C VAL A 70 -24.72 11.64 -5.96
N PRO A 71 -25.64 12.52 -6.37
CA PRO A 71 -25.63 13.11 -7.71
C PRO A 71 -24.32 13.87 -7.99
N GLY A 72 -23.70 13.59 -9.13
CA GLY A 72 -22.43 14.21 -9.54
C GLY A 72 -21.69 13.41 -10.61
N ASP A 73 -20.69 14.04 -11.22
CA ASP A 73 -19.86 13.47 -12.28
C ASP A 73 -19.08 12.22 -11.82
N PHE A 74 -18.61 12.22 -10.57
CA PHE A 74 -17.89 11.08 -10.00
C PHE A 74 -18.85 10.06 -9.37
N PHE A 75 -18.53 8.77 -9.49
CA PHE A 75 -19.30 7.72 -8.84
C PHE A 75 -18.46 6.47 -8.53
N VAL A 76 -18.90 5.69 -7.55
CA VAL A 76 -18.30 4.39 -7.24
C VAL A 76 -19.08 3.27 -7.91
N GLY A 77 -18.38 2.40 -8.64
CA GLY A 77 -18.92 1.23 -9.32
C GLY A 77 -19.13 0.01 -8.41
N GLY A 78 -19.97 -0.93 -8.84
CA GLY A 78 -20.02 -2.27 -8.24
C GLY A 78 -18.74 -3.05 -8.54
N VAL A 79 -18.09 -3.60 -7.50
CA VAL A 79 -16.94 -4.52 -7.68
C VAL A 79 -17.52 -5.94 -7.76
N GLN A 80 -17.19 -6.69 -8.80
CA GLN A 80 -17.47 -8.13 -8.85
C GLN A 80 -16.48 -8.85 -7.91
N GLU A 81 -17.02 -9.30 -6.78
CA GLU A 81 -16.52 -10.20 -5.71
C GLU A 81 -15.02 -10.26 -5.32
N GLY A 82 -14.76 -10.05 -4.02
CA GLY A 82 -13.53 -10.46 -3.32
C GLY A 82 -13.09 -9.53 -2.17
N GLY A 83 -13.23 -8.20 -2.35
CA GLY A 83 -12.78 -7.19 -1.39
C GLY A 83 -13.85 -6.73 -0.40
N ARG A 84 -13.45 -6.43 0.85
CA ARG A 84 -14.30 -5.82 1.88
C ARG A 84 -15.01 -4.57 1.32
N LYS A 85 -16.34 -4.53 1.44
CA LYS A 85 -17.18 -3.42 0.97
C LYS A 85 -16.78 -2.12 1.68
N SER A 86 -16.08 -1.22 0.99
CA SER A 86 -15.91 0.16 1.46
C SER A 86 -17.29 0.83 1.59
N ARG A 87 -17.69 1.07 2.84
CA ARG A 87 -18.91 1.78 3.21
C ARG A 87 -18.56 3.23 3.50
N ARG A 88 -18.44 4.08 2.46
CA ARG A 88 -18.72 5.54 2.45
C ARG A 88 -17.93 6.23 1.33
N GLY A 89 -18.57 6.45 0.19
CA GLY A 89 -18.16 7.45 -0.79
C GLY A 89 -19.32 8.41 -1.02
N ARG A 90 -19.11 9.73 -0.85
CA ARG A 90 -20.08 10.77 -1.22
C ARG A 90 -19.44 11.65 -2.31
N ALA A 91 -19.92 11.57 -3.55
CA ALA A 91 -19.48 12.40 -4.68
C ALA A 91 -20.38 13.64 -4.90
N ALA A 92 -19.97 14.82 -4.42
CA ALA A 92 -20.71 16.07 -4.63
C ALA A 92 -20.24 16.82 -5.90
N HIS A 93 -20.88 17.96 -6.24
CA HIS A 93 -20.31 18.95 -7.16
C HIS A 93 -19.03 19.53 -6.53
N LEU A 94 -17.87 19.25 -7.11
CA LEU A 94 -16.55 19.51 -6.51
C LEU A 94 -15.98 20.83 -7.03
N ARG A 95 -15.52 21.71 -6.12
CA ARG A 95 -14.62 22.84 -6.43
C ARG A 95 -13.38 22.33 -7.19
N ARG A 96 -12.71 23.16 -7.99
CA ARG A 96 -11.55 22.74 -8.84
C ARG A 96 -10.50 21.90 -8.08
N ASP A 97 -10.12 22.33 -6.87
CA ASP A 97 -9.14 21.59 -6.05
C ASP A 97 -9.67 20.21 -5.62
N HIS A 98 -10.96 20.15 -5.29
CA HIS A 98 -11.60 18.90 -4.90
C HIS A 98 -11.78 17.96 -6.11
N ARG A 99 -11.98 18.51 -7.31
CA ARG A 99 -12.04 17.73 -8.56
C ARG A 99 -10.68 17.12 -8.89
N THR A 100 -9.60 17.88 -8.78
CA THR A 100 -8.22 17.39 -8.97
C THR A 100 -7.92 16.23 -8.03
N LYS A 101 -8.23 16.38 -6.73
CA LYS A 101 -8.07 15.30 -5.74
C LYS A 101 -8.92 14.07 -6.05
N ALA A 102 -10.15 14.25 -6.54
CA ALA A 102 -10.99 13.13 -6.96
C ALA A 102 -10.42 12.38 -8.17
N LEU A 103 -9.81 13.09 -9.12
CA LEU A 103 -9.12 12.46 -10.27
C LEU A 103 -7.82 11.77 -9.85
N GLN A 104 -7.07 12.32 -8.90
CA GLN A 104 -5.90 11.66 -8.31
C GLN A 104 -6.30 10.35 -7.62
N ALA A 105 -7.39 10.36 -6.86
CA ALA A 105 -7.97 9.17 -6.25
C ALA A 105 -8.45 8.15 -7.31
N LEU A 106 -9.06 8.62 -8.40
CA LEU A 106 -9.47 7.77 -9.52
C LEU A 106 -8.26 7.06 -10.15
N LEU A 107 -7.18 7.79 -10.44
CA LEU A 107 -5.96 7.21 -11.03
C LEU A 107 -5.25 6.23 -10.09
N SER A 108 -5.34 6.49 -8.78
CA SER A 108 -4.71 5.68 -7.76
C SER A 108 -5.58 4.49 -7.33
N CYS A 109 -6.86 4.43 -7.68
CA CYS A 109 -7.74 3.35 -7.24
C CYS A 109 -7.27 1.99 -7.81
N PRO A 110 -6.86 1.02 -6.96
CA PRO A 110 -6.26 -0.24 -7.43
C PRO A 110 -7.25 -1.09 -8.23
N THR A 111 -8.52 -1.07 -7.80
CA THR A 111 -9.62 -1.84 -8.42
C THR A 111 -10.38 -1.05 -9.49
N ALA A 112 -9.90 0.14 -9.85
CA ALA A 112 -10.56 1.05 -10.79
C ALA A 112 -12.05 1.34 -10.43
N SER A 113 -12.41 1.30 -9.15
CA SER A 113 -13.80 1.42 -8.67
C SER A 113 -14.37 2.83 -8.73
N ILE A 114 -13.53 3.85 -8.93
CA ILE A 114 -13.94 5.26 -9.01
C ILE A 114 -14.04 5.63 -10.49
N HIS A 115 -15.20 6.12 -10.90
CA HIS A 115 -15.49 6.45 -12.29
C HIS A 115 -15.99 7.88 -12.44
N THR A 116 -16.00 8.34 -13.69
CA THR A 116 -16.65 9.59 -14.13
C THR A 116 -17.74 9.24 -15.13
N GLU A 117 -18.82 10.04 -15.21
CA GLU A 117 -19.92 9.79 -16.16
C GLU A 117 -19.45 9.87 -17.61
N LYS A 118 -18.51 10.78 -17.86
CA LYS A 118 -17.86 10.98 -19.15
C LYS A 118 -16.36 11.04 -18.91
N PRO A 119 -15.53 10.61 -19.88
CA PRO A 119 -14.08 10.74 -19.78
C PRO A 119 -13.68 12.17 -19.36
N ALA A 120 -12.99 12.27 -18.23
CA ALA A 120 -12.59 13.54 -17.66
C ALA A 120 -11.58 14.25 -18.59
N LYS A 121 -11.95 15.42 -19.12
CA LYS A 121 -11.11 16.20 -20.04
C LYS A 121 -9.78 16.63 -19.42
N ASP A 122 -9.76 16.77 -18.10
CA ASP A 122 -8.64 17.19 -17.27
C ASP A 122 -7.77 16.01 -16.78
N ILE A 123 -8.07 14.77 -17.16
CA ILE A 123 -7.32 13.60 -16.68
C ILE A 123 -5.83 13.66 -17.04
N LEU A 124 -5.49 14.13 -18.25
CA LEU A 124 -4.10 14.23 -18.69
C LEU A 124 -3.29 15.21 -17.83
N GLN A 125 -3.91 16.31 -17.42
CA GLN A 125 -3.29 17.27 -16.50
C GLN A 125 -2.98 16.60 -15.16
N VAL A 126 -3.91 15.82 -14.63
CA VAL A 126 -3.72 15.12 -13.35
C VAL A 126 -2.67 14.01 -13.46
N GLN A 127 -2.61 13.30 -14.58
CA GLN A 127 -1.55 12.32 -14.83
C GLN A 127 -0.15 12.98 -14.88
N ASN A 128 -0.04 14.22 -15.37
CA ASN A 128 1.21 14.99 -15.33
C ASN A 128 1.63 15.42 -13.92
N MET A 129 0.72 15.35 -12.93
CA MET A 129 1.06 15.73 -11.56
C MET A 129 1.76 14.62 -10.78
N PHE A 130 1.65 13.36 -11.21
CA PHE A 130 2.29 12.24 -10.52
C PHE A 130 3.76 12.07 -10.93
N PRO A 131 4.65 11.63 -10.02
CA PRO A 131 4.36 11.35 -8.61
C PRO A 131 4.13 12.65 -7.80
N LEU A 132 3.25 12.60 -6.81
CA LEU A 132 2.82 13.77 -6.02
C LEU A 132 3.76 13.98 -4.82
N PRO A 133 4.30 15.18 -4.57
CA PRO A 133 5.10 15.42 -3.35
C PRO A 133 4.23 15.21 -2.11
N ILE A 134 4.74 14.47 -1.12
CA ILE A 134 3.99 14.21 0.12
C ILE A 134 3.90 15.51 0.94
N ASP A 135 5.06 16.09 1.24
CA ASP A 135 5.20 17.36 1.94
C ASP A 135 6.54 17.98 1.53
N THR A 136 6.51 19.14 0.89
CA THR A 136 7.72 19.79 0.35
C THR A 136 8.61 20.40 1.44
N HIS A 137 8.10 20.58 2.65
CA HIS A 137 8.82 21.15 3.78
C HIS A 137 9.35 20.08 4.74
N LEU A 138 8.52 19.09 5.09
CA LEU A 138 8.87 18.02 6.04
C LEU A 138 9.57 16.84 5.37
N LEU A 139 9.21 16.53 4.12
CA LEU A 139 9.72 15.38 3.36
C LEU A 139 10.19 15.81 1.96
N PRO A 140 11.12 16.78 1.86
CA PRO A 140 11.61 17.25 0.57
C PRO A 140 12.18 16.08 -0.23
N GLY A 141 11.77 15.98 -1.50
CA GLY A 141 12.22 14.92 -2.40
C GLY A 141 11.52 13.57 -2.21
N VAL A 142 10.49 13.46 -1.37
CA VAL A 142 9.66 12.25 -1.23
C VAL A 142 8.32 12.45 -1.91
N TYR A 143 7.99 11.55 -2.84
CA TYR A 143 6.79 11.61 -3.64
C TYR A 143 5.97 10.32 -3.50
N HIS A 144 4.65 10.45 -3.47
CA HIS A 144 3.69 9.36 -3.61
C HIS A 144 3.44 9.08 -5.09
N CYS A 145 3.66 7.84 -5.51
CA CYS A 145 3.53 7.46 -6.92
C CYS A 145 2.08 7.37 -7.40
N GLY A 146 1.10 7.22 -6.51
CA GLY A 146 -0.27 6.88 -6.89
C GLY A 146 -0.33 5.53 -7.61
N TYR A 147 -1.22 5.41 -8.59
CA TYR A 147 -1.34 4.24 -9.48
C TYR A 147 -1.23 2.89 -8.74
N HIS A 148 -1.93 2.75 -7.61
CA HIS A 148 -1.91 1.50 -6.84
C HIS A 148 -2.36 0.33 -7.71
N SER A 149 -1.83 -0.86 -7.41
CA SER A 149 -2.18 -2.08 -8.14
C SER A 149 -3.06 -2.99 -7.29
N GLU A 150 -4.03 -3.64 -7.93
CA GLU A 150 -4.77 -4.74 -7.29
C GLU A 150 -3.86 -5.94 -7.00
N ASP A 151 -2.86 -6.18 -7.86
CA ASP A 151 -1.88 -7.28 -7.72
C ASP A 151 -1.00 -7.16 -6.47
N SER A 152 -0.95 -5.97 -5.86
CA SER A 152 -0.26 -5.68 -4.59
C SER A 152 -1.24 -5.21 -3.52
N PHE A 153 -2.51 -5.61 -3.59
CA PHE A 153 -3.54 -5.28 -2.61
C PHE A 153 -3.76 -3.77 -2.36
N GLY A 154 -3.31 -2.92 -3.28
CA GLY A 154 -3.36 -1.46 -3.14
C GLY A 154 -2.16 -0.83 -2.45
N ALA A 155 -1.01 -1.52 -2.38
CA ALA A 155 0.25 -1.03 -1.81
C ALA A 155 0.58 0.42 -2.19
N THR A 156 1.10 1.18 -1.23
CA THR A 156 1.53 2.56 -1.46
C THR A 156 3.01 2.59 -1.81
N SER A 157 3.32 3.00 -3.04
CA SER A 157 4.69 3.17 -3.50
C SER A 157 5.14 4.63 -3.50
N TYR A 158 6.45 4.81 -3.38
CA TYR A 158 7.08 6.12 -3.22
C TYR A 158 8.31 6.28 -4.10
N LEU A 159 8.56 7.50 -4.57
CA LEU A 159 9.82 7.88 -5.18
C LEU A 159 10.58 8.79 -4.20
N ILE A 160 11.83 8.45 -3.91
CA ILE A 160 12.75 9.30 -3.16
C ILE A 160 13.79 9.83 -4.14
N THR A 161 13.79 11.14 -4.38
CA THR A 161 14.82 11.79 -5.20
C THR A 161 16.10 11.98 -4.42
N HIS A 162 17.25 11.63 -4.99
CA HIS A 162 18.52 11.68 -4.29
C HIS A 162 19.70 11.95 -5.25
N PRO A 163 20.70 12.77 -4.88
CA PRO A 163 21.84 13.08 -5.74
C PRO A 163 22.62 11.86 -6.26
N ASP A 164 22.76 10.82 -5.43
CA ASP A 164 23.45 9.56 -5.80
C ASP A 164 22.58 8.56 -6.59
N GLY A 165 21.36 8.98 -6.95
CA GLY A 165 20.37 8.19 -7.66
C GLY A 165 19.12 7.93 -6.84
N ASN A 166 17.96 8.17 -7.46
CA ASN A 166 16.66 8.03 -6.83
C ASN A 166 16.34 6.57 -6.47
N ILE A 167 15.47 6.37 -5.48
CA ILE A 167 14.96 5.07 -5.06
C ILE A 167 13.45 5.03 -5.26
N LEU A 168 12.96 4.04 -6.00
CA LEU A 168 11.55 3.67 -6.05
C LEU A 168 11.28 2.64 -4.94
N VAL A 169 10.53 3.01 -3.91
CA VAL A 169 10.15 2.14 -2.80
C VAL A 169 8.81 1.50 -3.12
N ASP A 170 8.81 0.17 -3.24
CA ASP A 170 7.75 -0.67 -3.78
C ASP A 170 7.34 -0.24 -5.21
N SER A 171 6.58 -1.08 -5.91
CA SER A 171 6.28 -0.83 -7.32
C SER A 171 4.79 -0.52 -7.55
N PRO A 172 4.45 0.67 -8.11
CA PRO A 172 3.08 0.96 -8.54
C PRO A 172 2.73 0.15 -9.78
N ARG A 173 1.44 0.11 -10.14
CA ARG A 173 1.02 -0.35 -11.47
C ARG A 173 1.73 0.48 -12.54
N TYR A 174 2.36 -0.21 -13.48
CA TYR A 174 3.15 0.44 -14.52
C TYR A 174 2.25 1.21 -15.48
N THR A 175 2.60 2.46 -15.73
CA THR A 175 2.07 3.23 -16.85
C THR A 175 3.20 3.99 -17.52
N THR A 176 3.18 4.08 -18.85
CA THR A 176 4.17 4.87 -19.60
C THR A 176 4.18 6.32 -19.13
N LYS A 177 3.02 6.85 -18.72
CA LYS A 177 2.92 8.24 -18.30
C LYS A 177 3.65 8.50 -16.97
N LEU A 178 3.41 7.67 -15.96
CA LEU A 178 4.14 7.78 -14.69
C LEU A 178 5.64 7.54 -14.90
N ALA A 179 6.01 6.57 -15.75
CA ALA A 179 7.41 6.28 -16.03
C ALA A 179 8.14 7.48 -16.65
N ASN A 180 7.54 8.14 -17.64
CA ASN A 180 8.11 9.35 -18.23
C ASN A 180 8.28 10.46 -17.19
N ASN A 181 7.28 10.68 -16.34
CA ASN A 181 7.38 11.70 -15.30
C ASN A 181 8.47 11.37 -14.26
N ILE A 182 8.67 10.09 -13.91
CA ILE A 182 9.76 9.65 -13.02
C ILE A 182 11.13 9.87 -13.70
N GLU A 183 11.25 9.60 -15.00
CA GLU A 183 12.47 9.88 -15.77
C GLU A 183 12.81 11.37 -15.80
N GLU A 184 11.80 12.24 -15.93
CA GLU A 184 11.97 13.70 -15.82
C GLU A 184 12.48 14.14 -14.44
N LEU A 185 12.21 13.37 -13.39
CA LEU A 185 12.74 13.57 -12.03
C LEU A 185 14.11 12.90 -11.79
N GLY A 186 14.76 12.37 -12.83
CA GLY A 186 16.07 11.70 -12.74
C GLY A 186 16.00 10.18 -12.72
N GLY A 187 14.85 9.58 -13.02
CA GLY A 187 14.65 8.13 -13.08
C GLY A 187 14.67 7.47 -11.70
N ALA A 188 15.08 6.20 -11.65
CA ALA A 188 15.39 5.49 -10.41
C ALA A 188 16.63 4.63 -10.62
N ARG A 189 17.61 4.75 -9.72
CA ARG A 189 18.79 3.89 -9.70
C ARG A 189 18.49 2.57 -9.00
N TYR A 190 17.69 2.64 -7.94
CA TYR A 190 17.30 1.49 -7.15
C TYR A 190 15.78 1.34 -7.12
N MET A 191 15.32 0.10 -7.04
CA MET A 191 13.97 -0.23 -6.61
C MET A 191 14.06 -1.11 -5.37
N PHE A 192 13.54 -0.63 -4.26
CA PHE A 192 13.56 -1.36 -3.00
C PHE A 192 12.17 -1.94 -2.74
N LEU A 193 12.09 -3.27 -2.67
CA LEU A 193 10.85 -4.01 -2.41
C LEU A 193 10.83 -4.40 -0.91
N THR A 194 9.88 -3.86 -0.17
CA THR A 194 9.80 -4.00 1.30
C THR A 194 9.48 -5.43 1.73
N HIS A 195 8.62 -6.11 0.98
CA HIS A 195 8.29 -7.53 1.11
C HIS A 195 7.78 -8.09 -0.23
N LYS A 196 7.49 -9.39 -0.26
CA LYS A 196 7.08 -10.13 -1.47
C LYS A 196 5.71 -9.76 -2.05
N ASP A 197 4.82 -9.15 -1.27
CA ASP A 197 3.45 -8.84 -1.71
C ASP A 197 3.37 -7.50 -2.47
N ASP A 198 4.32 -6.60 -2.24
CA ASP A 198 4.35 -5.22 -2.76
C ASP A 198 5.19 -5.07 -4.05
N VAL A 199 5.11 -6.07 -4.92
CA VAL A 199 5.99 -6.24 -6.09
C VAL A 199 5.29 -6.03 -7.44
N ALA A 200 4.12 -5.38 -7.46
CA ALA A 200 3.33 -5.20 -8.68
C ALA A 200 4.10 -4.53 -9.83
N ASP A 201 4.13 -5.16 -11.00
CA ASP A 201 4.82 -4.65 -12.20
C ASP A 201 6.33 -4.34 -12.04
N HIS A 202 6.99 -4.80 -10.96
CA HIS A 202 8.41 -4.50 -10.68
C HIS A 202 9.36 -4.79 -11.86
N ARG A 203 9.08 -5.84 -12.66
CA ARG A 203 9.84 -6.16 -13.89
C ARG A 203 9.73 -5.10 -14.98
N LYS A 204 8.52 -4.58 -15.24
CA LYS A 204 8.30 -3.53 -16.26
C LYS A 204 9.03 -2.25 -15.89
N TRP A 205 8.99 -1.90 -14.60
CA TRP A 205 9.72 -0.77 -14.06
C TRP A 205 11.24 -0.94 -14.16
N ALA A 206 11.78 -2.10 -13.79
CA ALA A 206 13.21 -2.39 -13.93
C ALA A 206 13.65 -2.38 -15.40
N GLU A 207 12.84 -2.91 -16.31
CA GLU A 207 13.11 -2.85 -17.74
C GLU A 207 13.13 -1.40 -18.26
N ARG A 208 12.19 -0.56 -17.81
CA ARG A 208 12.08 0.84 -18.25
C ARG A 208 13.19 1.72 -17.66
N LEU A 209 13.37 1.69 -16.34
CA LEU A 209 14.27 2.57 -15.61
C LEU A 209 15.71 2.04 -15.51
N LYS A 210 15.93 0.76 -15.85
CA LYS A 210 17.23 0.06 -15.68
C LYS A 210 17.74 0.11 -14.24
N CYS A 211 16.82 0.12 -13.27
CA CYS A 211 17.14 0.16 -11.84
C CYS A 211 17.56 -1.22 -11.32
N GLU A 212 18.45 -1.24 -10.33
CA GLU A 212 18.77 -2.44 -9.56
C GLU A 212 17.66 -2.70 -8.52
N ARG A 213 16.95 -3.83 -8.62
CA ARG A 213 15.95 -4.21 -7.62
C ARG A 213 16.63 -4.87 -6.42
N ILE A 214 16.10 -4.58 -5.25
CA ILE A 214 16.60 -5.06 -3.97
C ILE A 214 15.44 -5.68 -3.19
N ILE A 215 15.58 -6.93 -2.77
CA ILE A 215 14.62 -7.65 -1.91
C ILE A 215 15.37 -8.52 -0.89
N HIS A 216 14.73 -8.88 0.23
CA HIS A 216 15.29 -9.86 1.16
C HIS A 216 15.16 -11.29 0.64
N SER A 217 16.15 -12.15 0.92
CA SER A 217 16.16 -13.54 0.47
C SER A 217 15.01 -14.38 1.03
N GLY A 218 14.52 -14.03 2.22
CA GLY A 218 13.35 -14.67 2.85
C GLY A 218 12.03 -14.42 2.10
N ASP A 219 12.01 -13.43 1.22
CA ASP A 219 10.85 -13.01 0.44
C ASP A 219 11.04 -13.22 -1.08
N VAL A 220 12.07 -13.97 -1.46
CA VAL A 220 12.27 -14.37 -2.85
C VAL A 220 11.29 -15.48 -3.21
N GLU A 221 10.40 -15.20 -4.15
CA GLU A 221 9.46 -16.14 -4.74
C GLU A 221 9.73 -16.28 -6.24
N ARG A 222 8.91 -17.10 -6.93
CA ARG A 222 9.02 -17.30 -8.39
C ARG A 222 8.95 -15.97 -9.17
N ALA A 223 8.19 -14.99 -8.69
CA ALA A 223 8.06 -13.68 -9.32
C ALA A 223 9.31 -12.79 -9.11
N THR A 224 10.07 -13.00 -8.05
CA THR A 224 11.21 -12.14 -7.65
C THR A 224 12.56 -12.85 -7.70
N VAL A 225 12.61 -14.08 -8.23
CA VAL A 225 13.86 -14.86 -8.39
C VAL A 225 14.92 -14.12 -9.22
N ASP A 226 14.49 -13.30 -10.19
CA ASP A 226 15.35 -12.52 -11.07
C ASP A 226 15.79 -11.16 -10.48
N VAL A 227 15.36 -10.82 -9.26
CA VAL A 227 15.79 -9.58 -8.58
C VAL A 227 17.30 -9.56 -8.39
N GLU A 228 17.92 -8.44 -8.74
CA GLU A 228 19.36 -8.29 -8.89
C GLU A 228 20.10 -8.46 -7.55
N ARG A 229 19.61 -7.80 -6.50
CA ARG A 229 20.21 -7.85 -5.16
C ARG A 229 19.28 -8.52 -4.16
N LYS A 230 19.73 -9.64 -3.61
CA LYS A 230 19.04 -10.39 -2.55
C LYS A 230 19.78 -10.21 -1.24
N LEU A 231 19.17 -9.50 -0.28
CA LEU A 231 19.75 -9.30 1.04
C LEU A 231 19.68 -10.59 1.84
N THR A 232 20.74 -10.93 2.58
CA THR A 232 20.82 -12.13 3.43
C THR A 232 21.26 -11.76 4.84
N GLY A 233 20.74 -12.48 5.84
CA GLY A 233 20.99 -12.22 7.25
C GLY A 233 20.00 -11.22 7.86
N ASN A 234 20.36 -10.59 8.98
CA ASN A 234 19.44 -9.72 9.74
C ASN A 234 19.75 -8.23 9.62
N GLY A 235 20.65 -7.85 8.70
CA GLY A 235 21.05 -6.47 8.51
C GLY A 235 21.73 -5.85 9.74
N PRO A 236 21.74 -4.51 9.86
CA PRO A 236 21.25 -3.57 8.86
C PRO A 236 22.15 -3.56 7.61
N TRP A 237 21.57 -3.17 6.47
CA TRP A 237 22.32 -2.88 5.25
C TRP A 237 22.24 -1.39 4.92
N ASN A 238 23.11 -0.90 4.03
CA ASN A 238 23.06 0.48 3.59
C ASN A 238 22.99 0.55 2.06
N ILE A 239 22.28 1.56 1.56
CA ILE A 239 22.39 2.03 0.17
C ILE A 239 23.01 3.43 0.27
N GLY A 240 24.28 3.55 -0.12
CA GLY A 240 25.04 4.79 0.10
C GLY A 240 25.14 5.18 1.58
N ALA A 241 25.32 6.47 1.84
CA ALA A 241 25.45 6.99 3.21
C ALA A 241 24.09 7.24 3.89
N ASP A 242 23.04 7.53 3.12
CA ASP A 242 21.81 8.14 3.63
C ASP A 242 20.65 7.17 3.85
N PHE A 243 20.74 5.96 3.28
CA PHE A 243 19.69 4.95 3.40
C PHE A 243 20.16 3.76 4.22
N LYS A 244 19.35 3.37 5.20
CA LYS A 244 19.54 2.16 6.00
C LYS A 244 18.37 1.21 5.76
N LEU A 245 18.67 -0.05 5.46
CA LEU A 245 17.69 -1.12 5.34
C LEU A 245 17.69 -1.92 6.65
N ILE A 246 16.54 -1.99 7.30
CA ILE A 246 16.37 -2.58 8.64
C ILE A 246 15.51 -3.83 8.48
N HIS A 247 16.06 -5.00 8.81
CA HIS A 247 15.29 -6.23 8.79
C HIS A 247 14.22 -6.17 9.88
N THR A 248 12.97 -6.30 9.49
CA THR A 248 11.79 -6.17 10.35
C THR A 248 10.84 -7.34 10.08
N PRO A 249 11.29 -8.59 10.34
CA PRO A 249 10.46 -9.77 10.11
C PRO A 249 9.18 -9.67 10.94
N GLY A 250 8.04 -9.91 10.30
CA GLY A 250 6.75 -9.54 10.87
C GLY A 250 5.62 -9.90 9.93
N HIS A 251 5.27 -8.97 9.04
CA HIS A 251 4.31 -9.21 7.97
C HIS A 251 4.73 -10.42 7.10
N THR A 252 6.01 -10.48 6.73
CA THR A 252 6.68 -11.64 6.14
C THR A 252 8.00 -11.93 6.86
N GLN A 253 8.58 -13.11 6.63
CA GLN A 253 9.91 -13.45 7.14
C GLN A 253 11.01 -12.55 6.56
N GLY A 254 10.84 -12.05 5.33
CA GLY A 254 11.80 -11.16 4.68
C GLY A 254 11.40 -9.69 4.65
N SER A 255 10.45 -9.25 5.47
CA SER A 255 10.06 -7.84 5.56
C SER A 255 11.25 -6.96 5.96
N VAL A 256 11.52 -5.89 5.20
CA VAL A 256 12.60 -4.94 5.46
C VAL A 256 12.07 -3.51 5.31
N CYS A 257 12.30 -2.68 6.32
CA CYS A 257 12.01 -1.25 6.27
C CYS A 257 13.18 -0.46 5.67
N LEU A 258 12.90 0.60 4.91
CA LEU A 258 13.90 1.57 4.46
C LEU A 258 13.83 2.84 5.30
N PHE A 259 14.94 3.20 5.93
CA PHE A 259 15.09 4.44 6.69
C PHE A 259 15.92 5.45 5.92
N TYR A 260 15.30 6.56 5.54
CA TYR A 260 15.95 7.70 4.89
C TYR A 260 16.38 8.72 5.95
N LYS A 261 17.68 8.74 6.25
CA LYS A 261 18.27 9.46 7.40
C LYS A 261 18.10 10.97 7.35
N PRO A 262 18.32 11.69 6.22
CA PRO A 262 18.28 13.15 6.16
C PRO A 262 16.97 13.77 6.64
N VAL A 263 15.82 13.17 6.26
CA VAL A 263 14.48 13.65 6.62
C VAL A 263 13.78 12.77 7.66
N LYS A 264 14.48 11.76 8.20
CA LYS A 264 13.98 10.83 9.21
C LYS A 264 12.65 10.15 8.82
N ALA A 265 12.56 9.75 7.56
CA ALA A 265 11.40 9.02 7.04
C ALA A 265 11.66 7.51 7.08
N LEU A 266 10.68 6.76 7.58
CA LEU A 266 10.67 5.30 7.56
C LEU A 266 9.57 4.79 6.64
N PHE A 267 9.97 4.00 5.65
CA PHE A 267 9.09 3.31 4.71
C PHE A 267 9.00 1.85 5.14
N THR A 268 7.80 1.41 5.54
CA THR A 268 7.63 0.16 6.30
C THR A 268 7.04 -1.00 5.51
N GLY A 269 6.53 -0.75 4.30
CA GLY A 269 5.56 -1.65 3.67
C GLY A 269 4.43 -1.95 4.66
N ASP A 270 4.00 -3.21 4.70
CA ASP A 270 2.96 -3.69 5.62
C ASP A 270 3.47 -4.02 7.05
N HIS A 271 4.72 -3.71 7.40
CA HIS A 271 5.21 -3.94 8.77
C HIS A 271 4.49 -3.06 9.81
N VAL A 272 4.02 -1.88 9.40
CA VAL A 272 3.17 -1.00 10.20
C VAL A 272 1.88 -0.70 9.46
N ALA A 273 0.74 -0.94 10.11
CA ALA A 273 -0.57 -0.52 9.62
C ALA A 273 -1.20 0.51 10.57
N LYS A 274 -2.03 1.42 10.04
CA LYS A 274 -2.79 2.37 10.85
C LYS A 274 -4.26 1.96 10.90
N SER A 275 -4.86 2.03 12.09
CA SER A 275 -6.30 1.88 12.29
C SER A 275 -7.06 3.02 11.59
N GLU A 276 -8.07 2.68 10.80
CA GLU A 276 -8.99 3.66 10.21
C GLU A 276 -9.90 4.33 11.28
N GLU A 277 -10.14 3.65 12.40
CA GLU A 277 -11.15 4.04 13.40
C GLU A 277 -10.56 4.75 14.63
N SER A 278 -9.33 4.40 15.02
CA SER A 278 -8.81 4.73 16.35
C SER A 278 -7.47 5.45 16.38
N ASP A 279 -6.96 5.92 15.23
CA ASP A 279 -5.62 6.52 15.07
C ASP A 279 -4.44 5.67 15.59
N ASP A 280 -4.70 4.45 16.06
CA ASP A 280 -3.71 3.50 16.53
C ASP A 280 -2.81 3.00 15.40
N LEU A 281 -1.58 2.64 15.75
CA LEU A 281 -0.65 1.94 14.89
C LEU A 281 -0.58 0.47 15.30
N TYR A 282 -0.55 -0.42 14.31
CA TYR A 282 -0.36 -1.85 14.48
C TYR A 282 1.00 -2.23 13.92
N LEU A 283 1.82 -2.85 14.75
CA LEU A 283 3.10 -3.44 14.37
C LEU A 283 2.92 -4.95 14.19
N PHE A 284 3.40 -5.50 13.09
CA PHE A 284 3.45 -6.94 12.88
C PHE A 284 4.83 -7.46 13.25
N LEU A 285 4.96 -8.27 14.30
CA LEU A 285 6.22 -8.82 14.80
C LEU A 285 6.23 -10.35 14.69
N ILE A 286 7.38 -10.98 14.43
CA ILE A 286 7.51 -12.43 14.65
C ILE A 286 7.93 -12.70 16.10
N GLU A 287 7.11 -13.44 16.84
CA GLU A 287 7.48 -13.99 18.14
C GLU A 287 7.98 -15.43 17.97
N LEU A 288 9.19 -15.70 18.49
CA LEU A 288 9.71 -17.05 18.60
C LEU A 288 9.10 -17.69 19.84
N ALA A 289 7.99 -18.43 19.66
CA ALA A 289 7.47 -19.26 20.73
C ALA A 289 8.51 -20.35 21.07
N THR A 290 8.69 -20.65 22.36
CA THR A 290 9.53 -21.75 22.85
C THR A 290 8.98 -23.09 22.35
N GLY A 291 9.32 -23.47 21.12
CA GLY A 291 8.79 -24.64 20.42
C GLY A 291 8.49 -24.37 18.94
N GLN A 292 9.56 -24.22 18.14
CA GLN A 292 9.66 -24.35 16.66
C GLN A 292 8.58 -23.76 15.72
N HIS A 293 7.60 -23.02 16.22
CA HIS A 293 6.59 -22.36 15.38
C HIS A 293 6.73 -20.85 15.50
N GLU A 294 7.09 -20.21 14.41
CA GLU A 294 7.04 -18.75 14.26
C GLU A 294 5.58 -18.31 14.22
N LYS A 295 5.24 -17.27 15.01
CA LYS A 295 3.91 -16.68 15.02
C LYS A 295 4.02 -15.18 14.78
N ILE A 296 3.23 -14.66 13.85
CA ILE A 296 3.04 -13.23 13.68
C ILE A 296 2.14 -12.72 14.82
N VAL A 297 2.64 -11.75 15.56
CA VAL A 297 1.98 -11.06 16.65
C VAL A 297 1.70 -9.62 16.23
N GLU A 298 0.44 -9.22 16.34
CA GLU A 298 0.01 -7.85 16.10
C GLU A 298 0.08 -7.07 17.42
N VAL A 299 0.90 -6.03 17.47
CA VAL A 299 1.05 -5.15 18.64
C VAL A 299 0.39 -3.81 18.36
N ARG A 300 -0.60 -3.45 19.16
CA ARG A 300 -1.30 -2.17 19.09
C ARG A 300 -0.56 -1.10 19.88
N LEU A 301 -0.16 -0.03 19.20
CA LEU A 301 0.37 1.20 19.78
C LEU A 301 -0.70 2.29 19.74
N ARG A 302 -1.05 2.84 20.90
CA ARG A 302 -1.87 4.05 20.97
C ARG A 302 -0.99 5.27 20.77
N VAL A 303 -1.29 6.09 19.77
CA VAL A 303 -0.67 7.39 19.61
C VAL A 303 -1.42 8.38 20.52
N SER A 304 -0.78 8.78 21.62
CA SER A 304 -1.32 9.75 22.61
C SER A 304 -0.96 11.18 22.24
#